data_AF-A0A645HYN1-F1
#
_entry.id   AF-A0A645HYN1-F1
#
_cell.length_a   1.000
_cell.length_b   1.000
_cell.length_c   1.000
_cell.angle_alpha   90.00
_cell.angle_beta   90.00
_cell.angle_gamma   90.00
#
_symmetry.space_group_name_H-M   'P 1'
#
loop_
_entity.id
_entity.type
_entity.pdbx_description
1 polymer ?
#
loop_
_entity_poly.entity_id
_entity_poly.type
_entity_poly.pdbx_seq_one_letter_code
_entity_poly.pdbx_strand_id
1 'polypeptide(L)'
;MFKPDPKKAVFYSAIFPGLGQVYNRKYWKLPILYGGFVGLSYAITWNNSHYQEYFGGYRDILDSDPNTNRWHKLVPYQYRDNPESIDKNWFSGVLKDRKNYFRYYRDFSIILTVALYGLGIVDAYVDAQLFEFDVSPDLSMRVEPVIFKKADSNYLADSYGFRCSFSF
;
A
#
# COMPACT_ATOMS: atom_id res chain seq x y z
N MET A 1 -7.51 -31.69 1.73
CA MET A 1 -8.26 -30.45 1.45
C MET A 1 -7.94 -29.46 2.56
N PHE A 2 -7.27 -28.36 2.25
CA PHE A 2 -6.83 -27.37 3.26
C PHE A 2 -8.01 -26.44 3.60
N LYS A 3 -8.44 -26.42 4.86
CA LYS A 3 -9.46 -25.49 5.39
C LYS A 3 -8.76 -24.46 6.29
N PRO A 4 -8.60 -23.21 5.85
CA PRO A 4 -8.00 -22.17 6.68
C PRO A 4 -8.88 -21.85 7.90
N ASP A 5 -8.27 -21.74 9.08
CA ASP A 5 -8.95 -21.43 10.35
C ASP A 5 -9.12 -19.89 10.49
N PRO A 6 -10.36 -19.36 10.55
CA PRO A 6 -10.63 -17.92 10.54
C PRO A 6 -9.96 -17.15 11.68
N LYS A 7 -9.92 -17.74 12.88
CA LYS A 7 -9.35 -17.10 14.06
C LYS A 7 -7.84 -16.92 13.94
N LYS A 8 -7.17 -17.87 13.28
CA LYS A 8 -5.73 -17.79 13.01
C LYS A 8 -5.43 -16.80 11.88
N ALA A 9 -6.26 -16.74 10.84
CA ALA A 9 -6.12 -15.78 9.74
C ALA A 9 -6.20 -14.32 10.23
N VAL A 10 -7.15 -14.04 11.13
CA VAL A 10 -7.31 -12.72 11.75
C VAL A 10 -6.12 -12.40 12.67
N PHE A 11 -5.69 -13.35 13.51
CA PHE A 11 -4.54 -13.17 14.40
C PHE A 11 -3.23 -12.91 13.62
N TYR A 12 -2.99 -13.64 12.54
CA TYR A 12 -1.81 -13.41 11.68
C TYR A 12 -1.89 -12.08 10.93
N SER A 13 -3.08 -11.67 10.47
CA SER A 13 -3.30 -10.35 9.84
C SER A 13 -3.10 -9.17 10.78
N ALA A 14 -3.43 -9.37 12.06
CA ALA A 14 -3.30 -8.34 13.08
C ALA A 14 -1.84 -8.10 13.51
N ILE A 15 -0.96 -9.11 13.38
CA ILE A 15 0.45 -9.01 13.76
C ILE A 15 1.31 -8.46 12.60
N PHE A 16 1.00 -8.83 11.36
CA PHE A 16 1.64 -8.24 10.18
C PHE A 16 0.61 -7.87 9.10
N PRO A 17 0.60 -6.61 8.65
CA PRO A 17 -0.29 -6.16 7.60
C PRO A 17 0.00 -6.97 6.31
N GLY A 18 -0.99 -7.72 5.84
CA GLY A 18 -0.90 -8.55 4.64
C GLY A 18 -0.85 -10.07 4.86
N LEU A 19 -0.62 -10.58 6.08
CA LEU A 19 -0.59 -12.05 6.30
C LEU A 19 -1.95 -12.74 6.08
N GLY A 20 -3.08 -12.05 6.30
CA GLY A 20 -4.41 -12.57 5.95
C GLY A 20 -4.66 -12.67 4.46
N GLN A 21 -4.13 -11.73 3.67
CA GLN A 21 -4.23 -11.76 2.22
C GLN A 21 -3.41 -12.92 1.63
N VAL A 22 -2.27 -13.26 2.25
CA VAL A 22 -1.49 -14.48 1.96
C VAL A 22 -2.26 -15.75 2.30
N TYR A 23 -2.88 -15.79 3.49
CA TYR A 23 -3.65 -16.96 3.94
C TYR A 23 -4.90 -17.21 3.08
N ASN A 24 -5.54 -16.15 2.58
CA ASN A 24 -6.71 -16.20 1.70
C ASN A 24 -6.37 -16.24 0.19
N ARG A 25 -5.08 -16.44 -0.16
CA ARG A 25 -4.54 -16.47 -1.54
C ARG A 25 -4.86 -15.25 -2.42
N LYS A 26 -5.32 -14.12 -1.86
CA LYS A 26 -5.62 -12.89 -2.60
C LYS A 26 -4.38 -11.99 -2.68
N TYR A 27 -3.32 -12.49 -3.31
CA TYR A 27 -2.01 -11.84 -3.38
C TYR A 27 -1.98 -10.53 -4.20
N TRP A 28 -2.95 -10.29 -5.07
CA TRP A 28 -2.95 -9.14 -5.97
C TRP A 28 -3.11 -7.78 -5.25
N LYS A 29 -3.67 -7.76 -4.03
CA LYS A 29 -3.77 -6.56 -3.19
C LYS A 29 -2.44 -6.19 -2.52
N LEU A 30 -1.52 -7.16 -2.36
CA LEU A 30 -0.24 -6.96 -1.66
C LEU A 30 0.69 -5.93 -2.33
N PRO A 31 0.89 -5.96 -3.67
CA PRO A 31 1.71 -4.94 -4.34
C PRO A 31 1.22 -3.50 -4.09
N ILE A 32 -0.09 -3.30 -3.98
CA ILE A 32 -0.66 -1.97 -3.71
C ILE A 32 -0.36 -1.54 -2.27
N LEU A 33 -0.59 -2.43 -1.31
CA LEU A 33 -0.34 -2.14 0.11
C LEU A 33 1.15 -1.91 0.38
N TYR A 34 2.01 -2.81 -0.09
CA TYR A 34 3.46 -2.67 0.03
C TYR A 34 3.98 -1.46 -0.76
N GLY A 35 3.42 -1.18 -1.94
CA GLY A 35 3.73 0.02 -2.70
C GLY A 35 3.42 1.30 -1.92
N GLY A 36 2.27 1.34 -1.24
CA GLY A 36 1.91 2.42 -0.33
C GLY A 36 2.90 2.58 0.82
N PHE A 37 3.25 1.49 1.52
CA PHE A 37 4.22 1.54 2.62
C PHE A 37 5.62 1.95 2.17
N VAL A 38 6.10 1.42 1.04
CA VAL A 38 7.40 1.79 0.47
C VAL A 38 7.41 3.26 0.07
N GLY A 39 6.38 3.73 -0.63
CA GLY A 39 6.25 5.12 -1.06
C GLY A 39 6.21 6.10 0.11
N LEU A 40 5.42 5.79 1.15
CA LEU A 40 5.34 6.61 2.35
C LEU A 40 6.63 6.57 3.17
N SER A 41 7.29 5.41 3.29
CA SER A 41 8.58 5.30 3.96
C SER A 41 9.65 6.13 3.24
N TYR A 42 9.66 6.09 1.91
CA TYR A 42 10.53 6.96 1.10
C TYR A 42 10.20 8.44 1.33
N ALA A 43 8.92 8.82 1.33
CA ALA A 43 8.51 10.19 1.61
C ALA A 43 8.96 10.66 3.00
N ILE A 44 8.80 9.83 4.04
CA ILE A 44 9.23 10.14 5.41
C ILE A 44 10.74 10.35 5.46
N THR A 45 11.52 9.43 4.89
CA THR A 45 12.98 9.48 4.94
C THR A 45 13.53 10.68 4.16
N TRP A 46 12.99 10.96 2.98
CA TRP A 46 13.36 12.12 2.17
C TRP A 46 13.03 13.45 2.88
N ASN A 47 11.79 13.61 3.36
CA ASN A 47 11.40 14.81 4.09
C ASN A 47 12.18 14.97 5.40
N ASN A 48 12.47 13.88 6.11
CA ASN A 48 13.27 13.94 7.34
C ASN A 48 14.72 14.35 7.06
N SER A 49 15.33 13.83 6.00
CA SER A 49 16.69 14.21 5.58
C SER A 49 16.79 15.71 5.32
N HIS A 50 15.87 16.25 4.50
CA HIS A 50 15.83 17.69 4.21
C HIS A 50 15.50 18.51 5.46
N TYR A 51 14.57 18.06 6.29
CA TYR A 51 14.29 18.71 7.57
C TYR A 51 15.55 18.87 8.42
N GLN A 52 16.38 17.82 8.54
CA GLN A 52 17.63 17.89 9.31
C GLN A 52 18.65 18.84 8.68
N GLU A 53 18.74 18.86 7.35
CA GLU A 53 19.65 19.75 6.62
C GLU A 53 19.28 21.23 6.82
N TYR A 54 18.01 21.58 6.63
CA TYR A 54 17.51 22.94 6.86
C TYR A 54 17.49 23.32 8.33
N PHE A 55 17.23 22.39 9.25
CA PHE A 55 17.32 22.63 10.68
C PHE A 55 18.76 22.93 11.12
N GLY A 56 19.72 22.15 10.62
CA GLY A 56 21.14 22.39 10.85
C GLY A 56 21.57 23.74 10.31
N GLY A 57 21.27 24.03 9.04
CA GLY A 57 21.58 25.34 8.45
C GLY A 57 20.93 26.52 9.19
N TYR A 58 19.67 26.38 9.59
CA TYR A 58 18.95 27.41 10.36
C TYR A 58 19.55 27.63 11.75
N ARG A 59 20.02 26.58 12.42
CA ARG A 59 20.68 26.70 13.71
C ARG A 59 22.04 27.38 13.54
N ASP A 60 22.80 26.94 12.55
CA ASP A 60 24.17 27.39 12.32
C ASP A 60 24.24 28.85 11.84
N ILE A 61 23.26 29.33 11.05
CA ILE A 61 23.21 30.75 10.64
C ILE A 61 22.87 31.72 11.79
N LEU A 62 22.24 31.20 12.84
CA LEU A 62 21.91 31.97 14.05
C LEU A 62 22.99 31.86 15.13
N ASP A 63 23.92 30.91 14.96
CA ASP A 63 25.03 30.72 15.86
C ASP A 63 26.16 31.71 15.53
N SER A 64 27.01 32.00 16.52
CA SER A 64 28.19 32.85 16.39
C SER A 64 29.47 32.06 16.11
N ASP A 65 29.40 30.73 16.00
CA ASP A 65 30.55 29.85 15.71
C ASP A 65 30.99 29.95 14.23
N PRO A 66 32.20 30.47 13.94
CA PRO A 66 32.70 30.61 12.57
C PRO A 66 32.99 29.26 11.88
N ASN A 67 33.10 28.16 12.64
CA ASN A 67 33.50 26.85 12.10
C ASN A 67 32.33 26.05 11.54
N THR A 68 31.10 26.46 11.80
CA THR A 68 29.90 25.69 11.47
C THR A 68 29.07 26.44 10.43
N ASN A 69 29.33 26.19 9.13
CA ASN A 69 28.68 26.91 8.02
C ASN A 69 27.87 25.99 7.09
N ARG A 70 27.01 25.12 7.65
CA ARG A 70 26.20 24.19 6.84
C ARG A 70 25.24 24.92 5.90
N TRP A 71 24.79 26.11 6.29
CA TRP A 71 23.88 26.94 5.49
C TRP A 71 24.49 27.41 4.16
N HIS A 72 25.82 27.45 4.00
CA HIS A 72 26.48 27.80 2.73
C HIS A 72 26.09 26.88 1.57
N LYS A 73 25.70 25.63 1.85
CA LYS A 73 25.28 24.67 0.82
C LYS A 73 23.82 24.85 0.39
N LEU A 74 23.06 25.61 1.16
CA LEU A 74 21.62 25.82 0.99
C LEU A 74 21.29 27.15 0.33
N VAL A 75 22.29 27.99 0.08
CA VAL A 75 22.10 29.28 -0.58
C VAL A 75 21.63 29.11 -2.02
N PRO A 76 20.85 30.05 -2.55
CA PRO A 76 20.51 30.10 -3.97
C PRO A 76 21.77 30.13 -4.85
N TYR A 77 21.65 29.65 -6.09
CA TYR A 77 22.77 29.53 -7.03
C TYR A 77 23.59 30.82 -7.17
N GLN A 78 22.93 31.98 -7.22
CA GLN A 78 23.56 33.29 -7.35
C GLN A 78 24.50 33.69 -6.19
N TYR A 79 24.38 33.06 -5.02
CA TYR A 79 25.19 33.35 -3.83
C TYR A 79 26.17 32.21 -3.51
N ARG A 80 26.29 31.20 -4.38
CA ARG A 80 27.08 29.99 -4.08
C ARG A 80 28.58 30.26 -3.99
N ASP A 81 29.08 31.19 -4.79
CA ASP A 81 30.51 31.57 -4.80
C ASP A 81 30.86 32.54 -3.67
N ASN A 82 29.88 33.31 -3.18
CA ASN A 82 30.04 34.20 -2.03
C ASN A 82 28.82 34.15 -1.09
N PRO A 83 28.67 33.08 -0.29
CA PRO A 83 27.51 32.89 0.59
C PRO A 83 27.33 34.00 1.62
N GLU A 84 28.43 34.60 2.07
CA GLU A 84 28.44 35.66 3.09
C GLU A 84 27.85 36.99 2.60
N SER A 85 27.69 37.17 1.28
CA SER A 85 27.05 38.36 0.70
C SER A 85 25.53 38.39 0.90
N ILE A 86 24.92 37.30 1.38
CA ILE A 86 23.48 37.20 1.58
C ILE A 86 23.04 37.94 2.85
N ASP A 87 21.85 38.54 2.82
CA ASP A 87 21.22 39.03 4.04
C ASP A 87 20.86 37.84 4.95
N LYS A 88 21.63 37.65 6.01
CA LYS A 88 21.44 36.57 6.99
C LYS A 88 20.08 36.63 7.69
N ASN A 89 19.54 37.83 7.94
CA ASN A 89 18.24 37.98 8.58
C ASN A 89 17.13 37.45 7.67
N TRP A 90 17.12 37.89 6.41
CA TRP A 90 16.18 37.38 5.41
C TRP A 90 16.37 35.87 5.19
N PHE A 91 17.61 35.41 5.00
CA PHE A 91 17.88 34.01 4.68
C PHE A 91 17.56 33.07 5.84
N SER A 92 17.74 33.51 7.10
CA SER A 92 17.30 32.74 8.27
C SER A 92 15.78 32.48 8.24
N GLY A 93 14.98 33.44 7.76
CA GLY A 93 13.54 33.27 7.54
C GLY A 93 13.25 32.19 6.51
N VAL A 94 13.95 32.23 5.36
CA VAL A 94 13.83 31.21 4.31
C VAL A 94 14.16 29.80 4.85
N LEU A 95 15.25 29.67 5.61
CA LEU A 95 15.64 28.38 6.22
C LEU A 95 14.60 27.89 7.23
N LYS A 96 14.03 28.80 8.05
CA LYS A 96 12.96 28.49 8.98
C LYS A 96 11.72 27.95 8.27
N ASP A 97 11.33 28.59 7.17
CA ASP A 97 10.16 28.20 6.38
C ASP A 97 10.37 26.86 5.69
N ARG A 98 11.54 26.66 5.06
CA ARG A 98 11.92 25.37 4.47
C ARG A 98 11.95 24.25 5.50
N LYS A 99 12.55 24.48 6.66
CA LYS A 99 12.53 23.54 7.78
C LYS A 99 11.09 23.18 8.19
N ASN A 100 10.22 24.17 8.36
CA ASN A 100 8.83 23.94 8.75
C ASN A 100 8.06 23.16 7.68
N TYR A 101 8.29 23.45 6.41
CA TYR A 101 7.72 22.73 5.28
C TYR A 101 8.08 21.23 5.36
N PHE A 102 9.37 20.88 5.41
CA PHE A 102 9.79 19.48 5.45
C PHE A 102 9.33 18.75 6.73
N ARG A 103 9.29 19.44 7.87
CA ARG A 103 8.69 18.90 9.10
C ARG A 103 7.22 18.53 8.90
N TYR A 104 6.44 19.46 8.33
CA TYR A 104 5.02 19.24 8.07
C TYR A 104 4.77 18.04 7.16
N TYR A 105 5.48 17.94 6.03
CA TYR A 105 5.30 16.83 5.10
C TYR A 105 5.80 15.48 5.63
N ARG A 106 6.85 15.46 6.45
CA ARG A 106 7.27 14.26 7.17
C ARG A 106 6.17 13.80 8.13
N ASP A 107 5.67 14.70 8.97
CA ASP A 107 4.66 14.38 9.98
C ASP A 107 3.35 13.94 9.31
N PHE A 108 2.96 14.59 8.21
CA PHE A 108 1.83 14.18 7.38
C PHE A 108 2.03 12.78 6.76
N SER A 109 3.22 12.47 6.24
CA SER A 109 3.52 11.14 5.69
C SER A 109 3.49 10.04 6.77
N ILE A 110 3.90 10.35 8.00
CA ILE A 110 3.77 9.46 9.15
C ILE A 110 2.29 9.20 9.45
N ILE A 111 1.46 10.25 9.48
CA ILE A 111 0.00 10.11 9.69
C ILE A 111 -0.62 9.23 8.60
N LEU A 112 -0.27 9.47 7.33
CA LEU A 112 -0.74 8.64 6.22
C LEU A 112 -0.30 7.17 6.34
N THR A 113 0.91 6.92 6.87
CA THR A 113 1.41 5.56 7.10
C THR A 113 0.58 4.84 8.16
N VAL A 114 0.24 5.53 9.25
CA VAL A 114 -0.65 5.00 10.29
C VAL A 114 -2.06 4.76 9.73
N ALA A 115 -2.57 5.68 8.91
CA ALA A 115 -3.86 5.53 8.25
C ALA A 115 -3.88 4.32 7.29
N LEU A 116 -2.83 4.15 6.47
CA LEU A 116 -2.67 3.00 5.58
C LEU A 116 -2.64 1.68 6.36
N TYR A 117 -1.93 1.65 7.49
CA TYR A 117 -1.91 0.51 8.40
C TYR A 117 -3.30 0.18 8.94
N GLY A 118 -4.03 1.19 9.41
CA GLY A 118 -5.41 1.02 9.88
C GLY A 118 -6.36 0.51 8.80
N LEU A 119 -6.26 1.05 7.57
CA LEU A 119 -7.04 0.58 6.42
C LEU A 119 -6.74 -0.88 6.09
N GLY A 120 -5.48 -1.30 6.17
CA GLY A 120 -5.08 -2.69 5.96
C GLY A 120 -5.72 -3.66 6.98
N ILE A 121 -5.85 -3.24 8.24
CA ILE A 121 -6.54 -4.03 9.28
C ILE A 121 -8.03 -4.12 8.98
N VAL A 122 -8.68 -3.01 8.64
CA VAL A 122 -10.12 -2.98 8.34
C VAL A 122 -10.46 -3.83 7.10
N ASP A 123 -9.67 -3.73 6.02
CA ASP A 123 -9.84 -4.56 4.80
C ASP A 123 -9.74 -6.05 5.13
N ALA A 124 -8.75 -6.46 5.93
CA ALA A 124 -8.59 -7.85 6.35
C ALA A 124 -9.74 -8.33 7.25
N TYR A 125 -10.24 -7.48 8.16
CA TYR A 125 -11.38 -7.81 9.02
C TYR A 125 -12.66 -8.00 8.21
N VAL A 126 -12.96 -7.12 7.27
CA VAL A 126 -14.14 -7.22 6.38
C VAL A 126 -14.04 -8.46 5.49
N ASP A 127 -12.88 -8.72 4.89
CA ASP A 127 -12.64 -9.93 4.08
C ASP A 127 -12.84 -11.22 4.91
N ALA A 128 -12.46 -11.22 6.20
CA ALA A 128 -12.65 -12.38 7.08
C ALA A 128 -14.13 -12.58 7.48
N GLN A 129 -14.85 -11.50 7.81
CA GLN A 129 -16.28 -11.56 8.14
C GLN A 129 -17.13 -12.03 6.94
N LEU A 130 -16.78 -11.60 5.72
CA LEU A 130 -17.43 -12.07 4.49
C LEU A 130 -17.05 -13.50 4.10
N PHE A 131 -15.94 -14.04 4.62
CA PHE A 131 -15.56 -15.44 4.39
C PHE A 131 -16.36 -16.42 5.27
N GLU A 132 -16.88 -15.96 6.42
CA GLU A 132 -17.81 -16.74 7.24
C GLU A 132 -19.24 -16.76 6.68
N PHE A 133 -19.58 -15.82 5.78
CA PHE A 133 -20.77 -15.94 4.94
C PHE A 133 -20.54 -17.04 3.90
N ASP A 134 -21.10 -18.21 4.18
CA ASP A 134 -21.07 -19.41 3.34
C ASP A 134 -21.73 -19.14 1.98
N VAL A 135 -20.96 -18.63 1.02
CA VAL A 135 -21.23 -18.80 -0.40
C VAL A 135 -20.54 -20.08 -0.81
N SER A 136 -21.05 -21.22 -0.34
CA SER A 136 -20.80 -22.50 -0.98
C SER A 136 -21.43 -22.40 -2.36
N PRO A 137 -20.67 -22.38 -3.46
CA PRO A 137 -21.26 -22.55 -4.76
C PRO A 137 -21.52 -24.06 -4.87
N ASP A 138 -22.66 -24.52 -4.35
CA ASP A 138 -23.21 -25.81 -4.79
C ASP A 138 -23.76 -25.71 -6.23
N LEU A 139 -23.30 -24.71 -7.00
CA LEU A 139 -23.42 -24.63 -8.44
C LEU A 139 -22.53 -25.69 -9.09
N SER A 140 -22.97 -26.94 -8.98
CA SER A 140 -22.41 -28.08 -9.68
C SER A 140 -23.02 -28.14 -11.09
N MET A 141 -22.19 -27.94 -12.11
CA MET A 141 -22.56 -28.19 -13.49
C MET A 141 -22.28 -29.65 -13.80
N ARG A 142 -23.34 -30.45 -13.95
CA ARG A 142 -23.23 -31.88 -14.29
C ARG A 142 -23.44 -32.03 -15.79
N VAL A 143 -22.39 -32.47 -16.49
CA VAL A 143 -22.43 -32.77 -17.93
C VAL A 143 -22.29 -34.27 -18.10
N GLU A 144 -23.32 -34.91 -18.64
CA GLU A 144 -23.33 -36.35 -18.87
C GLU A 144 -23.62 -36.66 -20.34
N PRO A 145 -22.91 -37.61 -20.97
CA PRO A 145 -23.24 -38.09 -22.31
C PRO A 145 -24.55 -38.89 -22.27
N VAL A 146 -25.47 -38.61 -23.19
CA VAL A 146 -26.76 -39.28 -23.32
C VAL A 146 -26.90 -39.84 -24.74
N ILE A 147 -27.34 -41.09 -24.82
CA ILE A 147 -27.68 -41.76 -26.08
C ILE A 147 -29.20 -41.72 -26.23
N PHE A 148 -29.68 -41.04 -27.26
CA PHE A 148 -31.11 -40.98 -27.57
C PHE A 148 -31.47 -42.15 -28.49
N LYS A 149 -32.02 -43.21 -27.90
CA LYS A 149 -32.60 -44.32 -28.65
C LYS A 149 -34.00 -43.94 -29.09
N LYS A 150 -34.22 -43.75 -30.40
CA LYS A 150 -35.53 -43.38 -30.95
C LYS A 150 -36.35 -44.65 -31.16
N ALA A 151 -37.51 -44.74 -30.51
CA ALA A 151 -38.29 -45.99 -30.43
C ALA A 151 -39.02 -46.36 -31.73
N ASP A 152 -39.23 -45.44 -32.69
CA ASP A 152 -39.99 -45.73 -33.91
C ASP A 152 -39.48 -44.93 -35.11
N SER A 153 -38.68 -45.57 -35.98
CA SER A 153 -38.66 -45.37 -37.45
C SER A 153 -37.43 -46.05 -38.08
N ASN A 154 -37.64 -46.90 -39.08
CA ASN A 154 -36.63 -47.73 -39.78
C ASN A 154 -35.57 -46.98 -40.61
N TYR A 155 -35.34 -45.69 -40.38
CA TYR A 155 -34.29 -44.93 -41.05
C TYR A 155 -33.67 -43.90 -40.11
N LEU A 156 -32.33 -43.97 -40.01
CA LEU A 156 -31.35 -43.04 -39.40
C LEU A 156 -30.93 -43.30 -37.94
N ALA A 157 -29.61 -43.22 -37.75
CA ALA A 157 -28.78 -43.75 -36.66
C ALA A 157 -29.03 -43.19 -35.25
N ASP A 158 -28.49 -43.90 -34.25
CA ASP A 158 -28.45 -43.49 -32.86
C ASP A 158 -27.86 -42.07 -32.73
N SER A 159 -28.59 -41.19 -32.01
CA SER A 159 -28.16 -39.81 -31.77
C SER A 159 -27.41 -39.71 -30.44
N TYR A 160 -26.19 -39.16 -30.49
CA TYR A 160 -25.38 -38.86 -29.31
C TYR A 160 -25.53 -37.39 -28.95
N GLY A 161 -25.75 -37.11 -27.66
CA GLY A 161 -25.80 -35.73 -27.17
C GLY A 161 -25.25 -35.62 -25.76
N PHE A 162 -25.20 -34.39 -25.26
CA PHE A 162 -24.81 -34.08 -23.88
C PHE A 162 -26.00 -33.48 -23.14
N ARG A 163 -26.24 -33.95 -21.92
CA ARG A 163 -27.18 -33.34 -20.99
C ARG A 163 -26.39 -32.45 -20.04
N CYS A 164 -26.76 -31.18 -19.99
CA CYS A 164 -26.27 -30.23 -19.00
C CYS A 164 -27.40 -29.93 -18.00
N SER A 165 -27.15 -30.15 -16.72
CA SER A 165 -28.05 -29.73 -15.64
C SER A 165 -27.32 -28.82 -14.66
N PHE A 166 -27.99 -27.75 -14.26
CA PHE A 166 -27.54 -26.83 -13.23
C PHE A 166 -28.33 -27.13 -11.95
N SER A 167 -27.62 -27.36 -10.85
CA SER A 167 -28.18 -27.39 -9.50
C SER A 167 -27.83 -26.07 -8.83
N PHE A 168 -28.82 -25.39 -8.25
CA PHE A 168 -28.66 -24.15 -7.49
C PHE A 168 -29.44 -24.26 -6.18
#